data_AF-D6PRE4-F1
#
_entry.id   AF-D6PRE4-F1
#
_cell.length_a   1.000
_cell.length_b   1.000
_cell.length_c   1.000
_cell.angle_alpha   90.00
_cell.angle_beta   90.00
_cell.angle_gamma   90.00
#
_symmetry.space_group_name_H-M   'P 1'
#
loop_
_entity.id
_entity.type
_entity.pdbx_description
1 polymer ?
#
loop_
_entity_poly.entity_id
_entity_poly.type
_entity_poly.pdbx_seq_one_letter_code
_entity_poly.pdbx_strand_id
1 'polypeptide(L)'
;STGPFGGSVSSTSSKPNNNWSTNLKQLDPLIFLDALVDVLADENRLHAKAALTALNVFTETLLFLSRVKHADVLMAKGGHSASMIVSCPSTNPVYSPQPSVRIPVFEQLLPRLLHCCYGSTWQAQMGGVMGLATLVGKVNVETLCLFQVKIVRGLVYVQKRLPVYASKEQDETSQVLMQILRVVNNVDEANSGARRQSFQGVVEYLATE
;
A
#
# COMPACT_ATOMS: atom_id res chain seq x y z
N SER A 1 11.33 -51.03 47.10
CA SER A 1 11.04 -49.76 47.81
C SER A 1 12.14 -48.79 47.45
N THR A 2 11.97 -47.55 47.02
CA THR A 2 10.86 -46.63 46.73
C THR A 2 11.60 -45.35 46.23
N GLY A 3 11.11 -44.68 45.18
CA GLY A 3 11.70 -43.41 44.70
C GLY A 3 11.56 -42.27 45.73
N PRO A 4 12.02 -41.05 45.38
CA PRO A 4 11.01 -40.07 45.00
C PRO A 4 11.35 -39.14 43.83
N PHE A 5 10.25 -38.57 43.34
CA PHE A 5 10.01 -37.65 42.24
C PHE A 5 10.39 -36.19 42.54
N GLY A 6 10.59 -35.43 41.45
CA GLY A 6 10.48 -33.97 41.38
C GLY A 6 11.45 -33.44 40.32
N GLY A 7 11.09 -33.03 39.11
CA GLY A 7 9.84 -32.44 38.64
C GLY A 7 10.11 -31.01 38.15
N SER A 8 11.07 -30.80 37.24
CA SER A 8 11.25 -29.51 36.56
C SER A 8 10.41 -29.47 35.30
N VAL A 9 9.31 -28.72 35.38
CA VAL A 9 8.46 -28.39 34.24
C VAL A 9 9.21 -27.38 33.37
N SER A 10 9.99 -27.88 32.42
CA SER A 10 10.61 -27.04 31.39
C SER A 10 9.52 -26.59 30.43
N SER A 11 9.18 -25.31 30.50
CA SER A 11 8.34 -24.59 29.56
C SER A 11 8.87 -24.78 28.13
N THR A 12 8.22 -25.65 27.37
CA THR A 12 8.39 -25.75 25.92
C THR A 12 7.88 -24.45 25.29
N SER A 13 8.79 -23.49 25.14
CA SER A 13 8.63 -22.41 24.16
C SER A 13 8.68 -23.05 22.77
N SER A 14 7.50 -23.36 22.24
CA SER A 14 7.30 -23.75 20.86
C SER A 14 7.69 -22.59 19.96
N LYS A 15 8.98 -22.50 19.61
CA LYS A 15 9.40 -21.79 18.40
C LYS A 15 8.60 -22.37 17.23
N PRO A 16 7.87 -21.57 16.44
CA PRO A 16 7.27 -22.08 15.22
C PRO A 16 8.41 -22.42 14.27
N ASN A 17 8.77 -23.70 14.23
CA ASN A 17 9.68 -24.25 13.23
C ASN A 17 8.94 -24.24 11.90
N ASN A 18 9.09 -23.13 11.16
CA ASN A 18 8.49 -22.95 9.85
C ASN A 18 9.27 -23.75 8.81
N ASN A 19 9.27 -25.07 8.95
CA ASN A 19 9.84 -26.03 8.00
C ASN A 19 8.85 -26.21 6.84
N TRP A 20 8.72 -25.17 6.01
CA TRP A 20 8.02 -25.25 4.73
C TRP A 20 8.90 -26.04 3.76
N SER A 21 8.58 -27.33 3.56
CA SER A 21 8.91 -28.17 2.40
C SER A 21 10.07 -27.69 1.50
N THR A 22 11.30 -28.12 1.81
CA THR A 22 12.54 -27.70 1.15
C THR A 22 12.85 -28.40 -0.20
N ASN A 23 11.85 -28.80 -1.00
CA ASN A 23 12.10 -29.42 -2.32
C ASN A 23 11.21 -28.94 -3.48
N LEU A 24 10.56 -27.79 -3.34
CA LEU A 24 9.97 -27.07 -4.48
C LEU A 24 10.69 -25.72 -4.60
N LYS A 25 11.05 -25.31 -5.82
CA LYS A 25 11.48 -23.91 -6.06
C LYS A 25 10.33 -23.02 -5.61
N GLN A 26 10.51 -22.28 -4.51
CA GLN A 26 9.49 -21.36 -4.03
C GLN A 26 9.22 -20.34 -5.13
N LEU A 27 7.98 -20.30 -5.60
CA LEU A 27 7.57 -19.31 -6.60
C LEU A 27 7.61 -17.92 -5.94
N ASP A 28 8.22 -16.96 -6.62
CA ASP A 28 8.23 -15.57 -6.15
C ASP A 28 6.78 -15.06 -6.08
N PRO A 29 6.26 -14.67 -4.89
CA PRO A 29 4.90 -14.16 -4.76
C PRO A 29 4.66 -12.87 -5.55
N LEU A 30 5.71 -12.15 -5.97
CA LEU A 30 5.58 -10.95 -6.80
C LEU A 30 5.07 -11.26 -8.22
N ILE A 31 5.15 -12.51 -8.68
CA ILE A 31 4.58 -12.93 -9.97
C ILE A 31 3.07 -12.66 -10.05
N PHE A 32 2.38 -12.70 -8.91
CA PHE A 32 0.97 -12.35 -8.84
C PHE A 32 0.74 -10.88 -9.15
N LEU A 33 1.63 -9.98 -8.71
CA LEU A 33 1.53 -8.55 -9.03
C LEU A 33 1.75 -8.32 -10.52
N ASP A 34 2.73 -9.00 -11.10
CA ASP A 34 3.00 -8.92 -12.54
C ASP A 34 1.79 -9.40 -13.35
N ALA A 35 1.24 -10.57 -13.02
CA ALA A 35 0.04 -11.10 -13.68
C ALA A 35 -1.20 -10.18 -13.49
N LEU A 36 -1.41 -9.66 -12.28
CA LEU A 36 -2.53 -8.77 -12.00
C LEU A 36 -2.45 -7.46 -12.79
N VAL A 37 -1.24 -6.88 -12.87
CA VAL A 37 -0.98 -5.65 -13.60
C VAL A 37 -1.04 -5.86 -15.12
N ASP A 38 -0.64 -7.04 -15.62
CA ASP A 38 -0.79 -7.42 -17.02
C ASP A 38 -2.27 -7.49 -17.42
N VAL A 39 -3.12 -8.15 -16.61
CA VAL A 39 -4.56 -8.22 -16.87
C VAL A 39 -5.26 -6.86 -16.69
N LEU A 40 -4.75 -5.97 -15.83
CA LEU A 40 -5.23 -4.58 -15.75
C LEU A 40 -5.02 -3.81 -17.06
N ALA A 41 -3.99 -4.18 -17.83
CA ALA A 41 -3.67 -3.58 -19.12
C ALA A 41 -4.34 -4.27 -20.33
N ASP A 42 -5.17 -5.30 -20.08
CA ASP A 42 -5.89 -6.04 -21.12
C ASP A 42 -6.88 -5.14 -21.88
N GLU A 43 -6.98 -5.34 -23.19
CA GLU A 43 -7.94 -4.64 -24.04
C GLU A 43 -9.38 -5.04 -23.72
N ASN A 44 -9.59 -6.25 -23.20
CA ASN A 44 -10.88 -6.73 -22.75
C ASN A 44 -11.26 -6.04 -21.43
N ARG A 45 -12.20 -5.09 -21.54
CA ARG A 45 -12.74 -4.33 -20.40
C ARG A 45 -13.28 -5.20 -19.27
N LEU A 46 -13.79 -6.40 -19.56
CA LEU A 46 -14.28 -7.32 -18.53
C LEU A 46 -13.12 -7.88 -17.70
N HIS A 47 -12.01 -8.24 -18.35
CA HIS A 47 -10.80 -8.71 -17.70
C HIS A 47 -10.17 -7.60 -16.85
N ALA A 48 -9.98 -6.40 -17.43
CA ALA A 48 -9.42 -5.26 -16.72
C ALA A 48 -10.27 -4.88 -15.49
N LYS A 49 -11.61 -4.91 -15.61
CA LYS A 49 -12.52 -4.65 -14.48
C LYS A 49 -12.44 -5.73 -13.39
N ALA A 50 -12.31 -7.00 -13.78
CA ALA A 50 -12.11 -8.10 -12.83
C ALA A 50 -10.76 -7.94 -12.10
N ALA A 51 -9.70 -7.61 -12.82
CA ALA A 51 -8.37 -7.34 -12.25
C ALA A 51 -8.39 -6.13 -11.30
N LEU A 52 -9.12 -5.07 -11.64
CA LEU A 52 -9.30 -3.91 -10.75
C LEU A 52 -10.03 -4.29 -9.45
N THR A 53 -11.06 -5.14 -9.56
CA THR A 53 -11.78 -5.67 -8.39
C THR A 53 -10.86 -6.55 -7.54
N ALA A 54 -10.06 -7.41 -8.17
CA ALA A 54 -9.09 -8.26 -7.49
C ALA A 54 -7.99 -7.44 -6.80
N LEU A 55 -7.50 -6.38 -7.44
CA LEU A 55 -6.55 -5.43 -6.85
C LEU A 55 -7.17 -4.76 -5.61
N ASN A 56 -8.42 -4.30 -5.71
CA ASN A 56 -9.12 -3.70 -4.59
C ASN A 56 -9.23 -4.67 -3.41
N VAL A 57 -9.70 -5.91 -3.63
CA VAL A 57 -9.81 -6.95 -2.59
C VAL A 57 -8.44 -7.30 -2.01
N PHE A 58 -7.42 -7.44 -2.84
CA PHE A 58 -6.05 -7.71 -2.41
C PHE A 58 -5.53 -6.62 -1.48
N THR A 59 -5.69 -5.34 -1.86
CA THR A 59 -5.24 -4.19 -1.05
C THR A 59 -5.97 -4.10 0.28
N GLU A 60 -7.30 -4.28 0.29
CA GLU A 60 -8.10 -4.29 1.53
C GLU A 60 -7.71 -5.44 2.45
N THR A 61 -7.50 -6.63 1.89
CA THR A 61 -7.10 -7.81 2.66
C THR A 61 -5.73 -7.60 3.30
N LEU A 62 -4.77 -7.03 2.57
CA LEU A 62 -3.46 -6.71 3.12
C LEU A 62 -3.54 -5.68 4.26
N LEU A 63 -4.33 -4.62 4.08
CA LEU A 63 -4.56 -3.62 5.12
C LEU A 63 -5.22 -4.26 6.36
N PHE A 64 -6.24 -5.10 6.15
CA PHE A 64 -6.91 -5.82 7.22
C PHE A 64 -5.94 -6.73 7.99
N LEU A 65 -5.21 -7.60 7.29
CA LEU A 65 -4.24 -8.50 7.90
C LEU A 65 -3.14 -7.75 8.65
N SER A 66 -2.68 -6.62 8.10
CA SER A 66 -1.65 -5.83 8.74
C SER A 66 -2.15 -5.12 10.01
N ARG A 67 -3.43 -4.73 10.06
CA ARG A 67 -4.08 -4.21 11.27
C ARG A 67 -4.24 -5.29 12.34
N VAL A 68 -4.68 -6.50 11.95
CA VAL A 68 -4.80 -7.65 12.87
C VAL A 68 -3.43 -7.99 13.48
N LYS A 69 -2.39 -8.13 12.63
CA LYS A 69 -1.02 -8.37 13.09
C LYS A 69 -0.53 -7.32 14.07
N HIS A 70 -0.84 -6.05 13.84
CA HIS A 70 -0.44 -4.96 14.73
C HIS A 70 -1.20 -5.02 16.08
N ALA A 71 -2.48 -5.40 16.06
CA ALA A 71 -3.27 -5.60 17.28
C ALA A 71 -2.72 -6.76 18.13
N ASP A 72 -2.37 -7.89 17.49
CA ASP A 72 -1.78 -9.05 18.17
C ASP A 72 -0.44 -8.71 18.83
N VAL A 73 0.40 -7.92 18.16
CA VAL A 73 1.69 -7.46 18.71
C VAL A 73 1.48 -6.55 19.93
N LEU A 74 0.47 -5.67 19.92
CA LEU A 74 0.16 -4.80 21.06
C LEU A 74 -0.39 -5.61 22.25
N MET A 75 -1.25 -6.59 21.98
CA MET A 75 -1.80 -7.48 23.02
C MET A 75 -0.71 -8.38 23.65
N ALA A 76 0.23 -8.90 22.85
CA ALA A 76 1.36 -9.69 23.34
C ALA A 76 2.34 -8.88 24.20
N LYS A 77 2.44 -7.55 23.98
CA LYS A 77 3.34 -6.65 24.72
C LYS A 77 2.72 -6.10 26.02
N GLY A 78 1.41 -6.25 26.21
CA GLY A 78 0.67 -5.84 27.41
C GLY A 78 0.85 -6.75 28.63
N GLY A 79 1.58 -7.87 28.51
CA GLY A 79 1.72 -8.88 29.57
C GLY A 79 2.70 -8.58 30.71
N HIS A 80 3.40 -7.43 30.74
CA HIS A 80 4.49 -7.20 31.71
C HIS A 80 4.52 -5.83 32.42
N SER A 81 3.42 -5.06 32.42
CA SER A 81 3.37 -3.82 33.21
C SER A 81 2.08 -3.72 34.01
N ALA A 82 2.04 -4.39 35.17
CA ALA A 82 1.14 -4.01 36.24
C ALA A 82 1.63 -2.68 36.84
N SER A 83 1.24 -1.56 36.24
CA SER A 83 1.42 -0.23 36.83
C SER A 83 0.07 0.27 37.32
N MET A 84 0.05 0.69 38.58
CA MET A 84 -1.15 1.05 39.34
C MET A 84 -2.02 2.09 38.63
N ILE A 85 -3.32 1.85 38.68
CA ILE A 85 -4.36 2.69 38.08
C ILE A 85 -4.57 3.90 39.01
N VAL A 86 -4.21 5.10 38.55
CA VAL A 86 -4.70 6.36 39.13
C VAL A 86 -5.76 6.90 38.18
N SER A 87 -7.01 6.84 38.63
CA SER A 87 -8.19 7.22 37.85
C SER A 87 -8.30 8.74 37.74
N CYS A 88 -7.97 9.31 36.59
CA CYS A 88 -8.40 10.67 36.20
C CYS A 88 -9.59 10.55 35.23
N PRO A 89 -10.77 11.12 35.55
CA PRO A 89 -11.91 11.11 34.65
C PRO A 89 -11.76 12.26 33.64
N SER A 90 -11.19 11.94 32.47
CA SER A 90 -11.35 12.76 31.27
C SER A 90 -11.67 11.82 30.11
N THR A 91 -12.97 11.61 29.89
CA THR A 91 -13.50 10.85 28.76
C THR A 91 -13.47 11.71 27.51
N ASN A 92 -12.28 11.85 26.92
CA ASN A 92 -12.17 12.00 25.48
C ASN A 92 -11.20 10.90 25.04
N PRO A 93 -11.64 9.90 24.26
CA PRO A 93 -10.67 9.04 23.60
C PRO A 93 -9.89 9.95 22.66
N VAL A 94 -8.68 10.32 23.07
CA VAL A 94 -7.70 10.92 22.17
C VAL A 94 -7.48 9.85 21.11
N TYR A 95 -8.19 9.99 19.99
CA TYR A 95 -8.02 9.19 18.79
C TYR A 95 -6.60 9.52 18.32
N SER A 96 -5.63 8.77 18.83
CA SER A 96 -4.29 8.80 18.25
C SER A 96 -4.50 8.38 16.79
N PRO A 97 -4.09 9.21 15.81
CA PRO A 97 -4.22 8.82 14.41
C PRO A 97 -3.60 7.43 14.26
N GLN A 98 -4.38 6.48 13.72
CA GLN A 98 -3.92 5.10 13.61
C GLN A 98 -2.56 5.12 12.91
N PRO A 99 -1.52 4.46 13.45
CA PRO A 99 -0.21 4.47 12.84
C PRO A 99 -0.36 3.98 11.39
N SER A 100 0.13 4.79 10.45
CA SER A 100 0.07 4.49 9.02
C SER A 100 0.84 3.19 8.79
N VAL A 101 0.10 2.10 8.59
CA VAL A 101 0.70 0.77 8.47
C VAL A 101 1.40 0.67 7.13
N ARG A 102 2.74 0.64 7.15
CA ARG A 102 3.54 0.42 5.95
C ARG A 102 3.43 -1.03 5.51
N ILE A 103 2.93 -1.24 4.29
CA ILE A 103 2.86 -2.56 3.65
C ILE A 103 3.89 -2.58 2.50
N PRO A 104 5.01 -3.30 2.64
CA PRO A 104 6.12 -3.26 1.68
C PRO A 104 5.73 -3.61 0.23
N VAL A 105 4.68 -4.42 0.05
CA VAL A 105 4.20 -4.82 -1.28
C VAL A 105 3.76 -3.63 -2.15
N PHE A 106 3.34 -2.52 -1.54
CA PHE A 106 2.96 -1.32 -2.29
C PHE A 106 4.15 -0.65 -2.98
N GLU A 107 5.35 -0.75 -2.41
CA GLU A 107 6.59 -0.26 -3.05
C GLU A 107 6.97 -1.08 -4.27
N GLN A 108 6.50 -2.33 -4.36
CA GLN A 108 6.68 -3.21 -5.51
C GLN A 108 5.57 -3.04 -6.55
N LEU A 109 4.35 -2.72 -6.11
CA LEU A 109 3.18 -2.55 -6.98
C LEU A 109 3.20 -1.20 -7.71
N LEU A 110 3.56 -0.11 -7.04
CA LEU A 110 3.56 1.23 -7.65
C LEU A 110 4.43 1.32 -8.92
N PRO A 111 5.68 0.82 -8.96
CA PRO A 111 6.47 0.81 -10.19
C PRO A 111 5.81 0.06 -11.36
N ARG A 112 5.11 -1.04 -11.09
CA ARG A 112 4.42 -1.85 -12.10
C ARG A 112 3.22 -1.11 -12.69
N LEU A 113 2.42 -0.46 -11.84
CA LEU A 113 1.32 0.39 -12.29
C LEU A 113 1.81 1.59 -13.10
N LEU A 114 2.92 2.20 -12.66
CA LEU A 114 3.56 3.29 -13.40
C LEU A 114 4.10 2.83 -14.75
N HIS A 115 4.61 1.61 -14.85
CA HIS A 115 5.01 1.04 -16.13
C HIS A 115 3.83 0.96 -17.10
N CYS A 116 2.63 0.58 -16.62
CA CYS A 116 1.41 0.60 -17.44
C CYS A 116 1.03 1.99 -17.95
N CYS A 117 1.27 3.06 -17.17
CA CYS A 117 1.07 4.44 -17.65
C CYS A 117 1.93 4.79 -18.87
N TYR A 118 3.06 4.10 -19.11
CA TYR A 118 3.88 4.28 -20.30
C TYR A 118 3.56 3.28 -21.42
N GLY A 119 2.48 2.50 -21.28
CA GLY A 119 2.04 1.51 -22.25
C GLY A 119 1.78 2.09 -23.64
N SER A 120 1.90 1.22 -24.66
CA SER A 120 1.70 1.58 -26.07
C SER A 120 0.23 1.75 -26.46
N THR A 121 -0.69 1.14 -25.73
CA THR A 121 -2.14 1.25 -25.94
C THR A 121 -2.78 2.13 -24.87
N TRP A 122 -3.87 2.82 -25.19
CA TRP A 122 -4.59 3.65 -24.23
C TRP A 122 -5.25 2.80 -23.12
N GLN A 123 -5.57 1.54 -23.41
CA GLN A 123 -6.09 0.58 -22.43
C GLN A 123 -5.04 0.24 -21.38
N ALA A 124 -3.80 -0.03 -21.78
CA ALA A 124 -2.70 -0.25 -20.85
C ALA A 124 -2.44 0.99 -19.98
N GLN A 125 -2.47 2.18 -20.59
CA GLN A 125 -2.34 3.45 -19.88
C GLN A 125 -3.44 3.62 -18.83
N MET A 126 -4.69 3.35 -19.18
CA MET A 126 -5.81 3.39 -18.24
C MET A 126 -5.73 2.31 -17.17
N GLY A 127 -5.18 1.12 -17.46
CA GLY A 127 -4.88 0.12 -16.44
C GLY A 127 -3.97 0.65 -15.33
N GLY A 128 -2.92 1.40 -15.72
CA GLY A 128 -2.04 2.10 -14.78
C GLY A 128 -2.77 3.19 -13.98
N VAL A 129 -3.54 4.05 -14.65
CA VAL A 129 -4.33 5.12 -14.01
C VAL A 129 -5.33 4.57 -12.99
N MET A 130 -6.11 3.56 -13.37
CA MET A 130 -7.14 2.96 -12.52
C MET A 130 -6.54 2.16 -11.35
N GLY A 131 -5.42 1.48 -11.59
CA GLY A 131 -4.68 0.83 -10.52
C GLY A 131 -4.13 1.84 -9.51
N LEU A 132 -3.56 2.96 -9.98
CA LEU A 132 -3.12 4.05 -9.11
C LEU A 132 -4.30 4.63 -8.32
N ALA A 133 -5.44 4.90 -8.98
CA ALA A 133 -6.66 5.39 -8.37
C ALA A 133 -7.12 4.51 -7.19
N THR A 134 -7.04 3.18 -7.36
CA THR A 134 -7.41 2.19 -6.34
C THR A 134 -6.49 2.24 -5.10
N LEU A 135 -5.23 2.63 -5.30
CA LEU A 135 -4.23 2.72 -4.24
C LEU A 135 -4.27 4.05 -3.47
N VAL A 136 -4.84 5.10 -4.07
CA VAL A 136 -4.92 6.41 -3.41
C VAL A 136 -5.79 6.30 -2.15
N GLY A 137 -5.27 6.79 -1.02
CA GLY A 137 -5.92 6.68 0.30
C GLY A 137 -5.71 5.34 1.02
N LYS A 138 -5.08 4.35 0.36
CA LYS A 138 -4.74 3.05 0.96
C LYS A 138 -3.25 2.89 1.23
N VAL A 139 -2.43 3.41 0.33
CA VAL A 139 -0.98 3.45 0.51
C VAL A 139 -0.64 4.56 1.50
N ASN A 140 0.35 4.32 2.35
CA ASN A 140 0.84 5.34 3.28
C ASN A 140 1.35 6.58 2.52
N VAL A 141 1.24 7.75 3.15
CA VAL A 141 1.67 9.01 2.53
C VAL A 141 3.17 9.03 2.27
N GLU A 142 3.97 8.37 3.13
CA GLU A 142 5.42 8.29 2.99
C GLU A 142 5.85 7.55 1.71
N THR A 143 5.27 6.39 1.40
CA THR A 143 5.58 5.69 0.15
C THR A 143 5.06 6.48 -1.04
N LEU A 144 3.86 7.07 -0.97
CA LEU A 144 3.37 7.94 -2.06
C LEU A 144 4.29 9.14 -2.30
N CYS A 145 4.86 9.73 -1.26
CA CYS A 145 5.84 10.80 -1.34
C CYS A 145 7.10 10.35 -2.10
N LEU A 146 7.61 9.14 -1.84
CA LEU A 146 8.80 8.62 -2.56
C LEU A 146 8.57 8.45 -4.06
N PHE A 147 7.32 8.18 -4.47
CA PHE A 147 6.95 7.97 -5.87
C PHE A 147 6.28 9.18 -6.52
N GLN A 148 6.01 10.26 -5.78
CA GLN A 148 5.12 11.34 -6.21
C GLN A 148 5.51 11.93 -7.56
N VAL A 149 6.77 12.30 -7.75
CA VAL A 149 7.26 12.89 -9.02
C VAL A 149 7.08 11.90 -10.18
N LYS A 150 7.36 10.60 -9.96
CA LYS A 150 7.19 9.56 -10.97
C LYS A 150 5.71 9.34 -11.31
N ILE A 151 4.84 9.40 -10.30
CA ILE A 151 3.39 9.30 -10.47
C ILE A 151 2.87 10.48 -11.28
N VAL A 152 3.21 11.72 -10.89
CA VAL A 152 2.80 12.92 -11.63
C VAL A 152 3.27 12.85 -13.07
N ARG A 153 4.53 12.49 -13.31
CA ARG A 153 5.07 12.32 -14.67
C ARG A 153 4.33 11.27 -15.47
N GLY A 154 4.01 10.12 -14.86
CA GLY A 154 3.24 9.06 -15.51
C GLY A 154 1.84 9.52 -15.90
N LEU A 155 1.13 10.21 -15.01
CA LEU A 155 -0.23 10.71 -15.26
C LEU A 155 -0.26 11.82 -16.31
N VAL A 156 0.69 12.77 -16.27
CA VAL A 156 0.84 13.82 -17.30
C VAL A 156 1.17 13.20 -18.65
N TYR A 157 2.03 12.18 -18.70
CA TYR A 157 2.32 11.43 -19.92
C TYR A 157 1.05 10.79 -20.52
N VAL A 158 0.24 10.12 -19.71
CA VAL A 158 -1.04 9.54 -20.15
C VAL A 158 -1.96 10.63 -20.69
N GLN A 159 -2.11 11.73 -19.96
CA GLN A 159 -2.99 12.82 -20.36
C GLN A 159 -2.59 13.46 -21.70
N LYS A 160 -1.29 13.52 -22.00
CA LYS A 160 -0.77 13.98 -23.30
C LYS A 160 -0.97 12.98 -24.44
N ARG A 161 -1.15 11.69 -24.14
CA ARG A 161 -1.24 10.61 -25.15
C ARG A 161 -2.62 10.03 -25.38
N LEU A 162 -3.56 10.23 -24.46
CA LEU A 162 -4.93 9.74 -24.63
C LEU A 162 -5.55 10.34 -25.91
N PRO A 163 -6.24 9.53 -26.74
CA PRO A 163 -6.94 10.02 -27.93
C PRO A 163 -7.98 11.09 -27.59
N VAL A 164 -8.21 12.03 -28.50
CA VAL A 164 -9.14 13.17 -28.29
C VAL A 164 -10.58 12.71 -28.00
N TYR A 165 -10.99 11.54 -28.50
CA TYR A 165 -12.32 10.97 -28.26
C TYR A 165 -12.46 10.28 -26.90
N ALA A 166 -11.37 10.05 -26.16
CA ALA A 166 -11.36 9.39 -24.85
C ALA A 166 -11.52 10.41 -23.71
N SER A 167 -12.54 11.27 -23.82
CA SER A 167 -12.75 12.39 -22.88
C SER A 167 -12.99 11.92 -21.45
N LYS A 168 -13.71 10.80 -21.27
CA LYS A 168 -13.95 10.22 -19.94
C LYS A 168 -12.65 9.76 -19.28
N GLU A 169 -11.80 9.07 -20.04
CA GLU A 169 -10.50 8.59 -19.59
C GLU A 169 -9.54 9.76 -19.27
N GLN A 170 -9.62 10.86 -20.04
CA GLN A 170 -8.88 12.09 -19.74
C GLN A 170 -9.35 12.73 -18.42
N ASP A 171 -10.66 12.82 -18.20
CA ASP A 171 -11.24 13.35 -16.96
C ASP A 171 -10.87 12.48 -15.76
N GLU A 172 -10.94 11.15 -15.89
CA GLU A 172 -10.52 10.20 -14.87
C GLU A 172 -9.03 10.38 -14.53
N THR A 173 -8.16 10.48 -15.54
CA THR A 173 -6.72 10.70 -15.33
C THR A 173 -6.47 12.02 -14.59
N SER A 174 -7.18 13.08 -14.95
CA SER A 174 -7.13 14.39 -14.28
C SER A 174 -7.54 14.29 -12.81
N GLN A 175 -8.64 13.59 -12.53
CA GLN A 175 -9.14 13.39 -11.16
C GLN A 175 -8.14 12.62 -10.31
N VAL A 176 -7.53 11.55 -10.85
CA VAL A 176 -6.51 10.77 -10.15
C VAL A 176 -5.28 11.62 -9.85
N LEU A 177 -4.79 12.42 -10.81
CA LEU A 177 -3.67 13.34 -10.60
C LEU A 177 -3.98 14.33 -9.47
N MET A 178 -5.14 14.98 -9.52
CA MET A 178 -5.57 15.94 -8.51
C MET A 178 -5.71 15.28 -7.13
N GLN A 179 -6.27 14.07 -7.06
CA GLN A 179 -6.44 13.36 -5.81
C GLN A 179 -5.08 13.01 -5.18
N ILE A 180 -4.12 12.53 -5.97
CA ILE A 180 -2.78 12.21 -5.46
C ILE A 180 -2.07 13.47 -4.98
N LEU A 181 -2.12 14.56 -5.73
CA LEU A 181 -1.54 15.83 -5.31
C LEU A 181 -2.15 16.33 -4.00
N ARG A 182 -3.47 16.21 -3.83
CA ARG A 182 -4.15 16.59 -2.58
C ARG A 182 -3.74 15.72 -1.41
N VAL A 183 -3.71 14.39 -1.59
CA VAL A 183 -3.39 13.44 -0.50
C VAL A 183 -1.94 13.59 -0.05
N VAL A 184 -0.99 13.72 -0.98
CA VAL A 184 0.43 13.76 -0.63
C VAL A 184 0.85 15.12 -0.08
N ASN A 185 0.27 16.21 -0.59
CA ASN A 185 0.64 17.59 -0.22
C ASN A 185 -0.32 18.24 0.79
N ASN A 186 -1.11 17.46 1.52
CA ASN A 186 -2.02 18.03 2.51
C ASN A 186 -1.25 18.78 3.61
N VAL A 187 -1.71 20.00 3.92
CA VAL A 187 -1.02 20.99 4.77
C VAL A 187 -0.92 20.52 6.22
N ASP A 188 -1.92 19.79 6.72
CA ASP A 188 -1.99 19.35 8.13
C ASP A 188 -0.87 18.37 8.52
N GLU A 189 -0.22 17.74 7.54
CA GLU A 189 0.89 16.82 7.78
C GLU A 189 2.21 17.25 7.11
N ALA A 190 2.27 18.38 6.40
CA ALA A 190 3.35 18.77 5.48
C ALA A 190 4.74 19.07 6.12
N ASN A 191 4.95 18.81 7.41
CA ASN A 191 6.14 19.24 8.14
C ASN A 191 7.41 18.37 7.93
N SER A 192 7.36 17.29 7.14
CA SER A 192 8.53 16.46 6.87
C SER A 192 9.41 17.01 5.73
N GLY A 193 10.73 17.02 5.89
CA GLY A 193 11.68 17.45 4.84
C GLY A 193 11.55 16.68 3.52
N ALA A 194 11.29 15.37 3.59
CA ALA A 194 11.08 14.51 2.41
C ALA A 194 9.87 14.96 1.56
N ARG A 195 8.75 15.33 2.20
CA ARG A 195 7.59 15.88 1.48
C ARG A 195 7.87 17.21 0.82
N ARG A 196 8.60 18.11 1.48
CA ARG A 196 9.01 19.39 0.87
C ARG A 196 9.85 19.16 -0.38
N GLN A 197 10.83 18.26 -0.30
CA GLN A 197 11.67 17.91 -1.45
C GLN A 197 10.85 17.27 -2.58
N SER A 198 9.93 16.36 -2.23
CA SER A 198 9.05 15.72 -3.20
C SER A 198 8.12 16.72 -3.90
N PHE A 199 7.49 17.60 -3.13
CA PHE A 199 6.63 18.67 -3.66
C PHE A 199 7.42 19.62 -4.56
N GLN A 200 8.61 20.03 -4.14
CA GLN A 200 9.50 20.85 -4.97
C GLN A 200 9.82 20.17 -6.31
N GLY A 201 10.12 18.86 -6.30
CA GLY A 201 10.35 18.10 -7.52
C GLY A 201 9.11 18.01 -8.44
N VAL A 202 7.90 17.97 -7.86
CA VAL A 202 6.65 18.05 -8.64
C VAL A 202 6.50 19.42 -9.29
N VAL A 203 6.75 20.50 -8.55
CA VAL A 203 6.67 21.88 -9.06
C VAL A 203 7.69 22.10 -10.19
N GLU A 204 8.93 21.65 -10.00
CA GLU A 204 9.99 21.74 -11.01
C GLU A 204 9.62 20.99 -12.28
N TYR A 205 9.09 19.77 -12.15
CA TYR A 205 8.64 18.99 -13.30
C TYR A 205 7.49 19.69 -14.03
N LEU A 206 6.43 20.09 -13.32
CA LEU A 206 5.26 20.73 -13.92
C LEU A 206 5.60 22.08 -14.58
N ALA A 207 6.62 22.79 -14.07
CA ALA A 207 7.10 24.03 -14.70
C ALA A 207 7.77 23.80 -16.07
N THR A 208 8.17 22.56 -16.39
CA THR A 208 8.80 22.19 -17.67
C THR A 208 7.86 21.56 -18.69
N GLU A 209 6.62 21.22 -18.30
CA GLU A 209 5.65 20.48 -19.12
C GLU A 209 4.73 21.37 -19.94
#